data_AF-A0A395SWZ1-F1
#
_entry.id   AF-A0A395SWZ1-F1
#
_cell.length_a   1.000
_cell.length_b   1.000
_cell.length_c   1.000
_cell.angle_alpha   90.00
_cell.angle_beta   90.00
_cell.angle_gamma   90.00
#
_symmetry.space_group_name_H-M   'P 1'
#
loop_
_entity.id
_entity.type
_entity.pdbx_description
1 polymer ?
#
loop_
_entity_poly.entity_id
_entity_poly.type
_entity_poly.pdbx_seq_one_letter_code
_entity_poly.pdbx_strand_id
1 'polypeptide(L)'
;MAINTEPIDPAKIKIAPTTISSTNNCAVHGSSDTPHLDRLLQSRPEAELQGLADAIDSLRQSDQCAKCAVQAAVTIITGFMGEVYTAKKNGKLSKDDKKALKSEVKGLVMGMKEGIKSQKKEFKSR
;
A
#
# COMPACT_ATOMS: atom_id res chain seq x y z
N MET A 1 31.04 -26.30 -38.86
CA MET A 1 31.08 -26.56 -37.41
C MET A 1 29.64 -26.78 -36.96
N ALA A 2 29.30 -28.01 -36.58
CA ALA A 2 27.94 -28.40 -36.23
C ALA A 2 27.63 -28.01 -34.77
N ILE A 3 26.50 -27.34 -34.55
CA ILE A 3 25.93 -27.12 -33.22
C ILE A 3 24.99 -28.29 -32.92
N ASN A 4 25.39 -29.14 -31.98
CA ASN A 4 24.56 -30.21 -31.45
C ASN A 4 23.57 -29.61 -30.45
N THR A 5 22.27 -29.75 -30.75
CA THR A 5 21.19 -29.39 -29.84
C THR A 5 20.70 -30.67 -29.17
N GLU A 6 21.01 -30.87 -27.89
CA GLU A 6 20.44 -31.95 -27.10
C GLU A 6 18.98 -31.62 -26.69
N PRO A 7 18.07 -32.60 -26.66
CA PRO A 7 16.68 -32.39 -26.25
C PRO A 7 16.56 -32.31 -24.72
N ILE A 8 15.81 -31.33 -24.23
CA ILE A 8 15.53 -31.15 -22.79
C ILE A 8 14.31 -32.01 -22.40
N ASP A 9 14.52 -33.01 -21.55
CA ASP A 9 13.47 -33.88 -21.01
C ASP A 9 12.56 -33.15 -19.99
N PRO A 10 11.23 -33.15 -20.16
CA PRO A 10 10.29 -32.37 -19.34
C PRO A 10 9.96 -32.97 -17.95
N ALA A 11 10.64 -34.03 -17.50
CA ALA A 11 10.18 -34.83 -16.35
C ALA A 11 10.90 -34.58 -15.01
N LYS A 12 11.68 -33.50 -14.85
CA LYS A 12 12.42 -33.28 -13.59
C LYS A 12 12.51 -31.82 -13.14
N ILE A 13 11.38 -31.13 -13.06
CA ILE A 13 11.28 -29.90 -12.25
C ILE A 13 10.42 -30.21 -11.03
N LYS A 14 11.07 -30.71 -9.97
CA LYS A 14 10.49 -30.66 -8.62
C LYS A 14 10.46 -29.18 -8.23
N ILE A 15 9.36 -28.50 -8.55
CA ILE A 15 9.09 -27.16 -8.02
C ILE A 15 8.78 -27.37 -6.55
N ALA A 16 9.79 -27.23 -5.70
CA ALA A 16 9.57 -27.04 -4.27
C ALA A 16 8.60 -25.85 -4.11
N PRO A 17 7.65 -25.90 -3.17
CA PRO A 17 6.76 -24.78 -2.92
C PRO A 17 7.63 -23.65 -2.36
N THR A 18 8.08 -22.76 -3.24
CA THR A 18 8.67 -21.48 -2.86
C THR A 18 7.56 -20.75 -2.14
N THR A 19 7.62 -20.82 -0.82
CA THR A 19 6.79 -20.04 0.06
C THR A 19 7.13 -18.60 -0.28
N ILE A 20 6.26 -17.91 -1.02
CA ILE A 20 6.36 -16.47 -1.25
C ILE A 20 6.04 -15.80 0.09
N SER A 21 6.97 -15.88 1.02
CA SER A 21 7.00 -15.07 2.22
C SER A 21 7.84 -13.84 1.89
N SER A 22 7.31 -13.00 0.99
CA SER A 22 7.84 -11.64 0.86
C SER A 22 7.42 -10.91 2.13
N THR A 23 8.21 -11.08 3.18
CA THR A 23 8.17 -10.19 4.34
C THR A 23 8.66 -8.84 3.80
N ASN A 24 7.73 -7.97 3.44
CA ASN A 24 8.03 -6.64 2.91
C ASN A 24 8.65 -5.82 4.05
N ASN A 25 9.93 -6.03 4.30
CA ASN A 25 10.68 -5.27 5.27
C ASN A 25 10.95 -3.89 4.66
N CYS A 26 10.48 -2.85 5.33
CA CYS A 26 10.82 -1.48 5.02
C CYS A 26 12.32 -1.28 5.25
N ALA A 27 13.04 -0.76 4.25
CA ALA A 27 14.46 -0.46 4.41
C ALA A 27 14.76 0.54 5.55
N VAL A 28 13.76 1.35 5.94
CA VAL A 28 13.88 2.37 7.00
C VAL A 28 13.48 1.83 8.37
N HIS A 29 12.44 0.98 8.44
CA HIS A 29 11.84 0.57 9.71
C HIS A 29 11.92 -0.94 9.98
N GLY A 30 12.55 -1.74 9.11
CA GLY A 30 12.59 -3.18 9.23
C GLY A 30 11.21 -3.80 8.98
N SER A 31 10.75 -4.68 9.86
CA SER A 31 9.42 -5.28 9.74
C SER A 31 8.32 -4.23 9.89
N SER A 32 7.29 -4.33 9.05
CA SER A 32 6.17 -3.40 9.11
C SER A 32 5.39 -3.53 10.41
N ASP A 33 5.07 -2.39 11.02
CA ASP A 33 4.16 -2.28 12.16
C ASP A 33 2.68 -2.45 11.74
N THR A 34 2.39 -2.49 10.43
CA THR A 34 1.04 -2.65 9.88
C THR A 34 0.94 -3.75 8.81
N PRO A 35 1.32 -5.01 9.14
CA PRO A 35 1.42 -6.08 8.14
C PRO A 35 0.09 -6.47 7.49
N HIS A 36 -1.05 -6.29 8.17
CA HIS A 36 -2.37 -6.61 7.59
C HIS A 36 -2.80 -5.53 6.60
N LEU A 37 -2.54 -4.26 6.93
CA LEU A 37 -2.77 -3.15 6.03
C LEU A 37 -1.89 -3.28 4.78
N ASP A 38 -0.62 -3.63 4.93
CA ASP A 38 0.31 -3.80 3.80
C ASP A 38 -0.16 -4.86 2.82
N ARG A 39 -0.55 -6.05 3.32
CA ARG A 39 -1.06 -7.12 2.46
C ARG A 39 -2.32 -6.68 1.70
N LEU A 40 -3.18 -5.90 2.36
CA LEU A 40 -4.40 -5.38 1.73
C LEU A 40 -4.05 -4.34 0.65
N LEU A 41 -3.05 -3.49 0.90
CA LEU A 41 -2.56 -2.50 -0.06
C LEU A 41 -1.80 -3.13 -1.25
N GLN A 42 -1.11 -4.25 -1.04
CA GLN A 42 -0.46 -4.98 -2.14
C GLN A 42 -1.45 -5.64 -3.09
N SER A 43 -2.71 -5.81 -2.68
CA SER A 43 -3.76 -6.38 -3.52
C SER A 43 -4.45 -5.35 -4.43
N ARG A 44 -3.97 -4.11 -4.47
CA ARG A 44 -4.62 -3.01 -5.20
C ARG A 44 -4.37 -3.05 -6.71
N PRO A 45 -5.31 -2.49 -7.50
CA PRO A 45 -5.06 -2.21 -8.90
C PRO A 45 -3.91 -1.20 -9.05
N GLU A 46 -2.94 -1.55 -9.89
CA GLU A 46 -1.78 -0.70 -10.20
C GLU A 46 -2.20 0.70 -10.69
N ALA A 47 -3.30 0.79 -11.44
CA ALA A 47 -3.84 2.05 -11.95
C ALA A 47 -4.18 3.08 -10.85
N GLU A 48 -4.63 2.64 -9.68
CA GLU A 48 -4.95 3.57 -8.59
C GLU A 48 -3.69 4.06 -7.86
N LEU A 49 -2.69 3.17 -7.74
CA LEU A 49 -1.39 3.54 -7.19
C LEU A 49 -0.68 4.51 -8.13
N GLN A 50 -0.78 4.28 -9.44
CA GLN A 50 -0.28 5.20 -10.47
C GLN A 50 -1.01 6.55 -10.39
N GLY A 51 -2.34 6.56 -10.28
CA GLY A 51 -3.10 7.81 -10.15
C GLY A 51 -2.72 8.62 -8.91
N LEU A 52 -2.34 7.97 -7.80
CA LEU A 52 -1.81 8.66 -6.63
C LEU A 52 -0.42 9.25 -6.89
N ALA A 53 0.46 8.49 -7.56
CA ALA A 53 1.78 8.96 -7.95
C ALA A 53 1.69 10.18 -8.88
N ASP A 54 0.82 10.11 -9.90
CA ASP A 54 0.58 11.20 -10.84
C ASP A 54 0.07 12.46 -10.11
N ALA A 55 -0.88 12.31 -9.18
CA ALA A 55 -1.40 13.43 -8.40
C ALA A 55 -0.31 14.11 -7.55
N ILE A 56 0.63 13.34 -6.99
CA ILE A 56 1.79 13.87 -6.26
C ILE A 56 2.77 14.55 -7.22
N ASP A 57 3.05 13.92 -8.36
CA ASP A 57 3.98 14.45 -9.35
C ASP A 57 3.48 15.76 -9.97
N SER A 58 2.17 15.93 -10.17
CA SER A 58 1.67 17.19 -10.71
C SER A 58 1.80 18.37 -9.74
N LEU A 59 1.95 18.13 -8.42
CA LEU A 59 2.30 19.20 -7.48
C LEU A 59 3.69 19.77 -7.77
N ARG A 60 4.58 18.97 -8.36
CA ARG A 60 5.92 19.35 -8.75
C ARG A 60 5.97 19.93 -10.16
N GLN A 61 5.22 19.36 -11.11
CA GLN A 61 5.31 19.71 -12.53
C GLN A 61 4.42 20.90 -12.94
N SER A 62 3.51 21.36 -12.07
CA SER A 62 2.57 22.48 -12.30
C SER A 62 1.53 22.25 -13.41
N ASP A 63 1.35 21.00 -13.85
CA ASP A 63 0.39 20.59 -14.89
C ASP A 63 -1.06 20.84 -14.47
N GLN A 64 -1.30 20.90 -13.16
CA GLN A 64 -2.58 21.25 -12.55
C GLN A 64 -2.34 22.14 -11.33
N CYS A 65 -3.36 22.90 -10.93
CA CYS A 65 -3.24 23.71 -9.71
C CYS A 65 -3.13 22.82 -8.47
N ALA A 66 -2.43 23.29 -7.45
CA ALA A 66 -2.17 22.54 -6.22
C ALA A 66 -3.46 22.02 -5.56
N LYS A 67 -4.57 22.77 -5.66
CA LYS A 67 -5.87 22.35 -5.14
C LYS A 67 -6.36 21.06 -5.81
N CYS A 68 -6.31 20.98 -7.14
CA CYS A 68 -6.77 19.82 -7.89
C CYS A 68 -5.91 18.58 -7.60
N ALA A 69 -4.59 18.75 -7.57
CA ALA A 69 -3.66 17.68 -7.24
C ALA A 69 -3.88 17.11 -5.82
N VAL A 70 -3.97 18.00 -4.82
CA VAL A 70 -4.27 17.59 -3.44
C VAL A 70 -5.63 16.91 -3.34
N GLN A 71 -6.66 17.44 -4.01
CA GLN A 71 -7.99 16.84 -4.01
C GLN A 71 -8.00 15.45 -4.65
N ALA A 72 -7.28 15.24 -5.75
CA ALA A 72 -7.12 13.94 -6.39
C ALA A 72 -6.45 12.94 -5.44
N ALA A 73 -5.32 13.31 -4.85
CA ALA A 73 -4.60 12.47 -3.88
C ALA A 73 -5.49 12.10 -2.68
N VAL A 74 -6.19 13.07 -2.09
CA VAL A 74 -7.10 12.83 -0.96
C VAL A 74 -8.26 11.90 -1.36
N THR A 75 -8.82 12.07 -2.55
CA THR A 75 -9.92 11.21 -3.04
C THR A 75 -9.47 9.76 -3.15
N ILE A 76 -8.28 9.53 -3.70
CA ILE A 76 -7.71 8.19 -3.85
C ILE A 76 -7.44 7.57 -2.47
N ILE A 77 -6.78 8.32 -1.56
CA ILE A 77 -6.48 7.86 -0.20
C ILE A 77 -7.76 7.53 0.58
N THR A 78 -8.79 8.37 0.48
CA THR A 78 -10.06 8.15 1.18
C THR A 78 -10.83 6.96 0.59
N GLY A 79 -10.78 6.77 -0.73
CA GLY A 79 -11.26 5.54 -1.39
C GLY A 79 -10.62 4.29 -0.81
N PHE A 80 -9.28 4.29 -0.65
CA PHE A 80 -8.55 3.18 -0.04
C PHE A 80 -9.04 2.85 1.37
N MET A 81 -9.20 3.87 2.21
CA MET A 81 -9.73 3.67 3.55
C MET A 81 -11.15 3.09 3.52
N GLY A 82 -12.02 3.60 2.63
CA GLY A 82 -13.37 3.10 2.44
C GLY A 82 -13.43 1.61 2.10
N GLU A 83 -12.53 1.14 1.25
CA GLU A 83 -12.43 -0.26 0.88
C GLU A 83 -11.87 -1.14 1.99
N VAL A 84 -10.88 -0.66 2.75
CA VAL A 84 -10.41 -1.33 3.98
C VAL A 84 -11.57 -1.53 4.96
N TYR A 85 -12.41 -0.50 5.15
CA TYR A 85 -13.62 -0.61 5.97
C TYR A 85 -14.66 -1.58 5.40
N THR A 86 -14.78 -1.66 4.08
CA THR A 86 -15.73 -2.55 3.40
C THR A 86 -15.29 -4.01 3.44
N ALA A 87 -14.02 -4.30 3.16
CA ALA A 87 -13.43 -5.63 3.30
C ALA A 87 -13.63 -6.18 4.72
N LYS A 88 -13.47 -5.29 5.72
CA LYS A 88 -13.75 -5.58 7.13
C LYS A 88 -15.23 -5.88 7.42
N LYS A 89 -16.17 -5.23 6.73
CA LYS A 89 -17.62 -5.44 6.93
C LYS A 89 -18.11 -6.72 6.27
N ASN A 90 -17.62 -7.03 5.06
CA ASN A 90 -18.16 -8.10 4.21
C ASN A 90 -17.70 -9.52 4.59
N GLY A 91 -17.10 -9.71 5.77
CA GLY A 91 -16.70 -11.03 6.28
C GLY A 91 -15.54 -11.69 5.52
N LYS A 92 -14.88 -10.98 4.60
CA LYS A 92 -13.72 -11.47 3.83
C LYS A 92 -12.44 -11.65 4.68
N LEU A 93 -12.47 -11.25 5.95
CA LEU A 93 -11.36 -11.30 6.89
C LEU A 93 -11.72 -12.20 8.08
N SER A 94 -10.75 -12.96 8.58
CA SER A 94 -10.90 -13.70 9.83
C SER A 94 -11.15 -12.74 11.01
N LYS A 95 -11.65 -13.27 12.13
CA LYS A 95 -11.89 -12.45 13.33
C LYS A 95 -10.60 -11.80 13.85
N ASP A 96 -9.49 -12.53 13.79
CA ASP A 96 -8.18 -12.06 14.26
C ASP A 96 -7.62 -10.98 13.32
N ASP A 97 -7.64 -11.22 12.01
CA ASP A 97 -7.21 -10.22 11.01
C ASP A 97 -8.05 -8.95 11.11
N LYS A 98 -9.36 -9.08 11.33
CA LYS A 98 -10.27 -7.95 11.51
C LYS A 98 -9.94 -7.11 12.75
N LYS A 99 -9.49 -7.74 13.83
CA LYS A 99 -9.07 -7.06 15.06
C LYS A 99 -7.73 -6.37 14.88
N ALA A 100 -6.75 -7.07 14.28
CA ALA A 100 -5.43 -6.53 13.97
C ALA A 100 -5.53 -5.33 13.02
N LEU A 101 -6.20 -5.49 11.88
CA LEU A 101 -6.43 -4.43 10.91
C LEU A 101 -7.18 -3.23 11.50
N LYS A 102 -8.12 -3.45 12.43
CA LYS A 102 -8.78 -2.35 13.15
C LYS A 102 -7.77 -1.55 13.99
N SER A 103 -6.85 -2.23 14.66
CA SER A 103 -5.82 -1.58 15.48
C SER A 103 -4.86 -0.78 14.61
N GLU A 104 -4.37 -1.38 13.52
CA GLU A 104 -3.46 -0.76 12.56
C GLU A 104 -4.07 0.50 11.92
N VAL A 105 -5.28 0.38 11.36
CA VAL A 105 -6.00 1.53 10.77
C VAL A 105 -6.26 2.62 11.80
N LYS A 106 -6.62 2.25 13.04
CA LYS A 106 -6.80 3.22 14.12
C LYS A 106 -5.49 3.94 14.45
N GLY A 107 -4.38 3.21 14.51
CA GLY A 107 -3.03 3.76 14.71
C GLY A 107 -2.70 4.80 13.65
N LEU A 108 -2.92 4.46 12.37
CA LEU A 108 -2.68 5.36 11.24
C LEU A 108 -3.50 6.66 11.34
N VAL A 109 -4.81 6.54 11.61
CA VAL A 109 -5.71 7.70 11.74
C VAL A 109 -5.34 8.58 12.92
N MET A 110 -4.95 7.99 14.06
CA MET A 110 -4.49 8.76 15.21
C MET A 110 -3.17 9.47 14.91
N GLY A 111 -2.22 8.80 14.24
CA GLY A 111 -0.96 9.40 13.79
C GLY A 111 -1.19 10.61 12.86
N MET A 112 -2.05 10.47 11.87
CA MET A 112 -2.44 11.59 10.98
C MET A 112 -3.05 12.76 11.77
N LYS A 113 -3.96 12.47 12.70
CA LYS A 113 -4.61 13.50 13.53
C LYS A 113 -3.60 14.27 14.38
N GLU A 114 -2.66 13.57 15.02
CA GLU A 114 -1.62 14.21 15.83
C GLU A 114 -0.64 15.02 14.96
N GLY A 115 -0.32 14.54 13.76
CA GLY A 115 0.45 15.30 12.76
C GLY A 115 -0.23 16.62 12.39
N ILE A 116 -1.53 16.59 12.06
CA ILE A 116 -2.32 17.79 11.73
C ILE A 116 -2.38 18.77 12.91
N LYS A 117 -2.60 18.26 14.13
CA LYS A 117 -2.61 19.11 15.33
C LYS A 117 -1.25 19.78 15.56
N SER A 118 -0.16 19.05 15.35
CA SER A 118 1.20 19.56 15.55
C SER A 118 1.53 20.66 14.53
N GLN A 119 1.23 20.42 13.26
CA GLN A 119 1.30 21.44 12.20
C GLN A 119 0.45 22.68 12.54
N LYS A 120 -0.81 22.49 12.97
CA LYS A 120 -1.69 23.61 13.33
C LYS A 120 -1.13 24.44 14.50
N LYS A 121 -0.51 23.79 15.50
CA LYS A 121 0.17 24.49 16.60
C LYS A 121 1.33 25.31 16.08
N GLU A 122 2.17 24.72 15.22
CA GLU A 122 3.30 25.42 14.60
C GLU A 122 2.85 26.67 13.83
N PHE A 123 1.80 26.56 13.00
CA PHE A 123 1.22 27.69 12.28
C PHE A 123 0.67 28.79 13.19
N LYS A 124 0.13 28.45 14.35
CA LYS A 124 -0.42 29.42 15.31
C LYS A 124 0.68 30.10 16.14
N SER A 125 1.85 29.48 16.24
CA SER A 125 3.01 30.00 16.98
C SER A 125 3.93 30.88 16.12
N ARG A 126 3.68 30.97 14.81
CA ARG A 126 4.29 31.94 13.89
C ARG A 126 3.39 33.17 13.75
#